data_AF-A0A1Z8MH85-F1
#
_entry.id   AF-A0A1Z8MH85-F1
#
_cell.length_a   1.000
_cell.length_b   1.000
_cell.length_c   1.000
_cell.angle_alpha   90.00
_cell.angle_beta   90.00
_cell.angle_gamma   90.00
#
_symmetry.space_group_name_H-M   'P 1'
#
loop_
_entity.id
_entity.type
_entity.pdbx_description
1 polymer ?
#
loop_
_entity_poly.entity_id
_entity_poly.type
_entity_poly.pdbx_seq_one_letter_code
_entity_poly.pdbx_strand_id
1 'polypeptide(L)'
;MDTHQKYQSIERLLKKLKIFSRSLAILAAILKWVVSILPVLCLILFLDQQLPIPRIFRMAMMLAFFVFVGYQAFLSFKPILKKITLSTAAFWVGQAYPEQNDHVLSATQLYPLKSGNSLHYSTDLVDRIVEYAQSFLSKISLNHVLSSEIKAIQKYSIYAFLLLVCLTLELILFPNSFAEFVTVFEADDRTPLISPKIEISQISPGDSEIQSGESVNFSAIVNYSGTGVTLQYRRLEGAWQEHPMNKINSYYQTTIQHITTPLEYYVQVNETQTPKYRLKVTRQPRVHEFQLALKYPPYTQRASEKLEINQGDLQVLVGTEVSIMGKVSSKVTLARLVFDTDEKLDLELSPDFDFSGFFIVQRSDQYHIALYGIHS
;
A
#
# COMPACT_ATOMS: atom_id res chain seq x y z
N MET A 1 1.77 81.32 10.74
CA MET A 1 1.34 79.96 10.34
C MET A 1 1.32 79.14 11.62
N ASP A 2 0.12 78.90 12.16
CA ASP A 2 -0.08 78.53 13.57
C ASP A 2 0.69 77.28 14.00
N THR A 3 1.40 77.38 15.13
CA THR A 3 2.08 76.28 15.83
C THR A 3 1.17 75.08 16.08
N HIS A 4 -0.15 75.31 16.15
CA HIS A 4 -1.17 74.27 16.28
C HIS A 4 -1.34 73.41 15.00
N GLN A 5 -1.24 73.98 13.81
CA GLN A 5 -1.29 73.23 12.54
C GLN A 5 -0.01 72.41 12.32
N LYS A 6 1.15 72.93 12.75
CA LYS A 6 2.42 72.19 12.74
C LYS A 6 2.36 70.98 13.70
N TYR A 7 1.69 71.10 14.85
CA TYR A 7 1.52 69.98 15.80
C TYR A 7 0.63 68.84 15.26
N GLN A 8 -0.52 69.19 14.68
CA GLN A 8 -1.43 68.19 14.11
C GLN A 8 -0.82 67.40 12.95
N SER A 9 0.11 68.00 12.20
CA SER A 9 0.81 67.28 11.12
C SER A 9 1.83 66.26 11.66
N ILE A 10 2.55 66.58 12.74
CA ILE A 10 3.48 65.65 13.41
C ILE A 10 2.71 64.48 14.06
N GLU A 11 1.59 64.75 14.73
CA GLU A 11 0.77 63.69 15.35
C GLU A 11 0.18 62.74 14.30
N ARG A 12 -0.24 63.28 13.14
CA ARG A 12 -0.70 62.47 12.00
C ARG A 12 0.42 61.61 11.41
N LEU A 13 1.64 62.13 11.32
CA LEU A 13 2.80 61.37 10.82
C LEU A 13 3.20 60.25 11.80
N LEU A 14 3.22 60.52 13.10
CA LEU A 14 3.51 59.51 14.13
C LEU A 14 2.42 58.43 14.20
N LYS A 15 1.14 58.82 14.07
CA LYS A 15 0.02 57.86 13.95
C LYS A 15 0.16 57.00 12.68
N LYS A 16 0.49 57.59 11.53
CA LYS A 16 0.75 56.84 10.29
C LYS A 16 1.92 55.86 10.44
N LEU A 17 3.01 56.28 11.08
CA LEU A 17 4.20 55.45 11.29
C LEU A 17 3.91 54.28 12.26
N LYS A 18 3.11 54.51 13.31
CA LYS A 18 2.65 53.46 14.23
C LYS A 18 1.71 52.44 13.55
N ILE A 19 0.84 52.90 12.66
CA ILE A 19 -0.05 52.01 11.90
C ILE A 19 0.77 51.19 10.90
N PHE A 20 1.70 51.83 10.19
CA PHE A 20 2.54 51.18 9.18
C PHE A 20 3.51 50.14 9.79
N SER A 21 4.14 50.44 10.93
CA SER A 21 4.99 49.49 11.63
C SER A 21 4.19 48.31 12.20
N ARG A 22 2.97 48.55 12.71
CA ARG A 22 2.06 47.48 13.15
C ARG A 22 1.63 46.60 11.98
N SER A 23 1.26 47.15 10.83
CA SER A 23 0.90 46.35 9.66
C SER A 23 2.07 45.50 9.16
N LEU A 24 3.29 46.04 9.22
CA LEU A 24 4.48 45.30 8.81
C LEU A 24 4.81 44.15 9.78
N ALA A 25 4.70 44.39 11.09
CA ALA A 25 4.89 43.36 12.09
C ALA A 25 3.82 42.24 12.02
N ILE A 26 2.56 42.60 11.74
CA ILE A 26 1.48 41.63 11.50
C ILE A 26 1.80 40.79 10.25
N LEU A 27 2.22 41.42 9.16
CA LEU A 27 2.60 40.71 7.93
C LEU A 27 3.77 39.74 8.16
N ALA A 28 4.80 40.17 8.88
CA ALA A 28 5.94 39.34 9.22
C ALA A 28 5.54 38.15 10.14
N ALA A 29 4.62 38.36 11.07
CA ALA A 29 4.12 37.31 11.95
C ALA A 29 3.28 36.27 11.18
N ILE A 30 2.42 36.71 10.26
CA ILE A 30 1.64 35.83 9.37
C ILE A 30 2.59 35.00 8.50
N LEU A 31 3.59 35.62 7.89
CA LEU A 31 4.58 34.93 7.07
C LEU A 31 5.36 33.87 7.86
N LYS A 32 5.83 34.20 9.07
CA LYS A 32 6.51 33.23 9.95
C LYS A 32 5.59 32.06 10.32
N TRP A 33 4.32 32.35 10.60
CA TRP A 33 3.33 31.34 10.94
C TRP A 33 3.07 30.38 9.76
N VAL A 34 2.87 30.93 8.56
CA VAL A 34 2.66 30.15 7.32
C VAL A 34 3.87 29.28 7.00
N VAL A 35 5.10 29.84 7.06
CA VAL A 35 6.35 29.09 6.82
C VAL A 35 6.56 27.98 7.84
N SER A 36 6.08 28.13 9.07
CA SER A 36 6.19 27.07 10.08
C SER A 36 5.19 25.94 9.89
N ILE A 37 4.01 26.20 9.31
CA ILE A 37 2.92 25.21 9.21
C ILE A 37 3.02 24.39 7.92
N LEU A 38 3.30 25.08 6.80
CA LEU A 38 3.36 24.46 5.48
C LEU A 38 4.28 23.23 5.37
N PRO A 39 5.51 23.20 5.91
CA PRO A 39 6.38 22.03 5.79
C PRO A 39 5.85 20.83 6.57
N VAL A 40 5.21 21.07 7.73
CA VAL A 40 4.61 20.00 8.54
C VAL A 40 3.40 19.41 7.82
N LEU A 41 2.58 20.26 7.20
CA LEU A 41 1.44 19.80 6.40
C LEU A 41 1.91 18.94 5.21
N CYS A 42 2.91 19.41 4.46
CA CYS A 42 3.49 18.68 3.33
C CYS A 42 4.08 17.33 3.79
N LEU A 43 4.81 17.29 4.90
CA LEU A 43 5.33 16.04 5.46
C LEU A 43 4.22 15.04 5.82
N ILE A 44 3.12 15.51 6.41
CA ILE A 44 1.99 14.65 6.78
C ILE A 44 1.31 14.07 5.54
N LEU A 45 1.06 14.89 4.52
CA LEU A 45 0.44 14.43 3.26
C LEU A 45 1.33 13.41 2.54
N PHE A 46 2.64 13.67 2.49
CA PHE A 46 3.60 12.77 1.88
C PHE A 46 3.68 11.42 2.61
N LEU A 47 3.70 11.43 3.95
CA LEU A 47 3.72 10.19 4.75
C LEU A 47 2.44 9.38 4.59
N ASP A 48 1.29 10.03 4.48
CA ASP A 48 -0.01 9.37 4.32
C ASP A 48 -0.15 8.63 2.98
N GLN A 49 0.58 9.07 1.94
CA GLN A 49 0.59 8.39 0.64
C GLN A 49 1.53 7.19 0.61
N GLN A 50 2.71 7.30 1.22
CA GLN A 50 3.74 6.26 1.12
C GLN A 50 3.47 5.08 2.05
N LEU A 51 2.68 5.30 3.11
CA LEU A 51 2.40 4.31 4.13
C LEU A 51 0.89 4.13 4.28
N PRO A 52 0.37 2.89 4.32
CA PRO A 52 -1.00 2.64 4.72
C PRO A 52 -1.15 2.89 6.23
N ILE A 53 -1.35 4.15 6.62
CA ILE A 53 -1.49 4.56 8.02
C ILE A 53 -2.89 4.19 8.53
N PRO A 54 -3.03 3.46 9.66
CA PRO A 54 -4.33 3.18 10.25
C PRO A 54 -5.08 4.46 10.65
N ARG A 55 -6.41 4.44 10.57
CA ARG A 55 -7.28 5.61 10.82
C ARG A 55 -7.01 6.32 12.15
N ILE A 56 -6.69 5.56 13.21
CA ILE A 56 -6.40 6.10 14.55
C ILE A 56 -5.15 6.98 14.55
N PHE A 57 -4.10 6.54 13.86
CA PHE A 57 -2.86 7.30 13.75
C PHE A 57 -3.06 8.56 12.90
N ARG A 58 -3.87 8.48 11.85
CA ARG A 58 -4.23 9.65 11.03
C ARG A 58 -5.03 10.70 11.83
N MET A 59 -6.02 10.26 12.62
CA MET A 59 -6.75 11.14 13.55
C MET A 59 -5.81 11.78 14.59
N ALA A 60 -4.90 11.00 15.18
CA ALA A 60 -3.93 11.50 16.15
C ALA A 60 -2.96 12.53 15.53
N MET A 61 -2.45 12.26 14.33
CA MET A 61 -1.61 13.19 13.57
C MET A 61 -2.34 14.50 13.24
N MET A 62 -3.61 14.41 12.85
CA MET A 62 -4.43 15.60 12.56
C MET A 62 -4.71 16.42 13.82
N LEU A 63 -5.03 15.77 14.95
CA LEU A 63 -5.18 16.44 16.24
C LEU A 63 -3.86 17.14 16.63
N ALA A 64 -2.73 16.44 16.52
CA ALA A 64 -1.40 17.00 16.80
C ALA A 64 -1.08 18.19 15.89
N PHE A 65 -1.46 18.12 14.61
CA PHE A 65 -1.31 19.23 13.67
C PHE A 65 -2.12 20.46 14.10
N PHE A 66 -3.40 20.31 14.48
CA PHE A 66 -4.19 21.44 14.97
C PHE A 66 -3.62 22.05 16.26
N VAL A 67 -3.15 21.21 17.19
CA VAL A 67 -2.47 21.68 18.41
C VAL A 67 -1.21 22.46 18.05
N PHE A 68 -0.43 21.97 17.09
CA PHE A 68 0.78 22.64 16.59
C PHE A 68 0.46 23.99 15.93
N VAL A 69 -0.55 24.04 15.04
CA VAL A 69 -1.02 25.28 14.39
C VAL A 69 -1.44 26.32 15.44
N GLY A 70 -2.21 25.91 16.45
CA GLY A 70 -2.65 26.78 17.55
C GLY A 70 -1.49 27.26 18.42
N TYR A 71 -0.54 26.38 18.77
CA TYR A 71 0.66 26.74 19.53
C TYR A 71 1.54 27.74 18.79
N GLN A 72 1.79 27.51 17.49
CA GLN A 72 2.56 28.42 16.64
C GLN A 72 1.85 29.76 16.41
N ALA A 73 0.52 29.77 16.36
CA ALA A 73 -0.26 31.00 16.30
C ALA A 73 -0.07 31.80 17.58
N PHE A 74 -0.19 31.14 18.73
CA PHE A 74 0.02 31.79 20.03
C PHE A 74 1.41 32.43 20.12
N LEU A 75 2.47 31.72 19.73
CA LEU A 75 3.83 32.27 19.76
C LEU A 75 4.03 33.44 18.78
N SER A 76 3.49 33.33 17.57
CA SER A 76 3.66 34.34 16.52
C SER A 76 2.88 35.63 16.81
N PHE A 77 1.71 35.52 17.44
CA PHE A 77 0.83 36.66 17.76
C PHE A 77 1.03 37.22 19.18
N LYS A 78 1.63 36.48 20.12
CA LYS A 78 2.02 36.96 21.47
C LYS A 78 2.79 38.29 21.46
N PRO A 79 3.76 38.57 20.57
CA PRO A 79 4.44 39.88 20.55
C PRO A 79 3.53 41.02 20.08
N ILE A 80 2.50 40.76 19.27
CA ILE A 80 1.54 41.75 18.77
C ILE A 80 0.57 42.20 19.88
N LEU A 81 0.28 41.29 20.83
CA LEU A 81 -0.57 41.56 21.99
C LEU A 81 0.12 42.41 23.08
N LYS A 82 1.46 42.52 23.08
CA LYS A 82 2.15 43.45 23.98
C LYS A 82 1.89 44.90 23.53
N LYS A 83 1.32 45.71 24.42
CA LYS A 83 1.04 47.13 24.16
C LYS A 83 2.34 47.86 23.78
N ILE A 84 2.46 48.25 22.51
CA ILE A 84 3.54 49.12 22.03
C ILE A 84 3.31 50.51 22.63
N THR A 85 3.99 50.78 23.75
CA THR A 85 4.05 52.09 24.40
C THR A 85 4.91 53.04 23.57
N LEU A 86 4.54 54.33 23.50
CA LEU A 86 5.20 55.38 22.69
C LEU A 86 6.73 55.45 22.88
N SER A 87 7.25 55.06 24.05
CA SER A 87 8.67 54.95 24.36
C SER A 87 9.43 53.93 23.50
N THR A 88 8.78 52.85 23.08
CA THR A 88 9.41 51.80 22.26
C THR A 88 9.61 52.29 20.82
N ALA A 89 8.69 53.11 20.31
CA ALA A 89 8.82 53.72 18.99
C ALA A 89 9.94 54.78 18.96
N ALA A 90 10.12 55.53 20.06
CA ALA A 90 11.25 56.45 20.20
C ALA A 90 12.59 55.70 20.27
N PHE A 91 12.63 54.55 20.94
CA PHE A 91 13.83 53.69 21.02
C PHE A 91 14.24 53.12 19.64
N TRP A 92 13.28 52.73 18.80
CA TRP A 92 13.56 52.20 17.45
C TRP A 92 14.10 53.27 16.50
N VAL A 93 13.68 54.54 16.69
CA VAL A 93 14.23 55.69 15.96
C VAL A 93 15.65 56.01 16.45
N GLY A 94 15.91 55.92 17.76
CA GLY A 94 17.24 56.14 18.35
C GLY A 94 18.28 55.08 17.95
N GLN A 95 17.86 53.83 17.74
CA GLN A 95 18.75 52.75 17.32
C GLN A 95 19.18 52.84 15.83
N ALA A 96 18.36 53.47 14.99
CA ALA A 96 18.66 53.65 13.56
C ALA A 96 19.61 54.85 13.27
N TYR A 97 19.70 55.82 14.18
CA TYR A 97 20.57 57.00 14.04
C TYR A 97 21.27 57.32 15.40
N PRO A 98 22.44 56.72 15.67
CA PRO A 98 23.14 56.82 16.95
C PRO A 98 23.58 58.23 17.36
N GLU A 99 23.76 59.14 16.40
CA GLU A 99 24.32 60.48 16.64
C GLU A 99 23.35 61.49 17.30
N GLN A 100 22.04 61.23 17.33
CA GLN A 100 21.04 62.23 17.75
C GLN A 100 20.03 61.72 18.79
N ASN A 101 20.41 60.64 19.48
CA ASN A 101 19.60 59.92 20.46
C ASN A 101 19.10 60.84 21.60
N ASP A 102 19.89 61.84 22.00
CA ASP A 102 19.56 62.74 23.12
C ASP A 102 18.42 63.72 22.81
N HIS A 103 18.32 64.21 21.58
CA HIS A 103 17.39 65.32 21.28
C HIS A 103 15.95 64.85 21.03
N VAL A 104 15.77 63.69 20.40
CA VAL A 104 14.44 63.13 20.09
C VAL A 104 13.82 62.46 21.33
N LEU A 105 14.65 61.79 22.16
CA LEU A 105 14.21 61.22 23.43
C LEU A 105 13.82 62.33 24.42
N SER A 106 14.63 63.40 24.51
CA SER A 106 14.32 64.55 25.37
C SER A 106 13.04 65.27 24.93
N ALA A 107 12.85 65.50 23.62
CA ALA A 107 11.64 66.16 23.10
C ALA A 107 10.36 65.36 23.38
N THR A 108 10.42 64.02 23.35
CA THR A 108 9.27 63.16 23.66
C THR A 108 9.01 63.00 25.15
N GLN A 109 10.04 63.07 26.00
CA GLN A 109 9.92 63.07 27.46
C GLN A 109 9.45 64.43 28.02
N LEU A 110 9.80 65.55 27.38
CA LEU A 110 9.39 66.90 27.79
C LEU A 110 7.96 67.27 27.36
N TYR A 111 7.40 66.59 26.37
CA TYR A 111 6.06 66.91 25.85
C TYR A 111 4.90 66.67 26.84
N PRO A 112 4.84 65.58 27.61
CA PRO A 112 3.81 65.37 28.62
C PRO A 112 3.85 66.41 29.74
N LEU A 113 5.03 66.97 30.05
CA LEU A 113 5.21 68.01 31.05
C LEU A 113 4.67 69.38 30.61
N LYS A 114 4.44 69.61 29.31
CA LYS A 114 3.76 70.82 28.81
C LYS A 114 2.25 70.83 29.11
N SER A 115 1.63 69.65 29.28
CA SER A 115 0.19 69.53 29.56
C SER A 115 -0.17 69.83 31.02
N GLY A 116 0.80 69.72 31.94
CA GLY A 116 0.65 70.11 33.33
C GLY A 116 1.42 71.39 33.55
N ASN A 117 0.75 72.52 33.36
CA ASN A 117 1.23 73.91 33.41
C ASN A 117 2.16 74.25 34.61
N SER A 118 3.38 73.71 34.65
CA SER A 118 4.22 73.69 35.87
C SER A 118 5.67 74.16 35.67
N LEU A 119 6.14 74.47 34.46
CA LEU A 119 7.51 74.95 34.26
C LEU A 119 7.58 76.14 33.28
N HIS A 120 8.15 77.25 33.78
CA HIS A 120 8.48 78.48 33.07
C HIS A 120 9.64 78.25 32.07
N TYR A 121 9.40 77.54 30.96
CA TYR A 121 10.37 77.42 29.87
C TYR A 121 10.07 78.40 28.73
N SER A 122 11.12 79.04 28.21
CA SER A 122 11.07 80.02 27.12
C SER A 122 10.52 79.41 25.83
N THR A 123 9.43 80.01 25.32
CA THR A 123 8.66 79.52 24.16
C THR A 123 9.46 79.47 22.86
N ASP A 124 10.48 80.33 22.73
CA ASP A 124 11.35 80.41 21.55
C ASP A 124 12.26 79.19 21.35
N LEU A 125 12.67 78.55 22.45
CA LEU A 125 13.56 77.38 22.43
C LEU A 125 12.79 76.12 22.02
N VAL A 126 11.52 76.05 22.43
CA VAL A 126 10.59 74.99 22.03
C VAL A 126 10.27 75.09 20.54
N ASP A 127 10.04 76.30 20.02
CA ASP A 127 9.74 76.48 18.60
C ASP A 127 10.94 76.15 17.69
N ARG A 128 12.18 76.45 18.11
CA ARG A 128 13.40 76.01 17.40
C ARG A 128 13.59 74.49 17.42
N ILE A 129 13.31 73.81 18.53
CA ILE A 129 13.39 72.34 18.60
C ILE A 129 12.34 71.69 17.69
N VAL A 130 11.15 72.29 17.60
CA VAL A 130 10.07 71.82 16.72
C VAL A 130 10.44 72.02 15.24
N GLU A 131 11.03 73.16 14.86
CA GLU A 131 11.51 73.38 13.49
C GLU A 131 12.69 72.46 13.12
N TYR A 132 13.61 72.19 14.06
CA TYR A 132 14.70 71.25 13.85
C TYR A 132 14.19 69.81 13.68
N ALA A 133 13.24 69.39 14.53
CA ALA A 133 12.59 68.08 14.43
C ALA A 133 11.82 67.92 13.11
N GLN A 134 11.18 68.99 12.61
CA GLN A 134 10.42 68.96 11.36
C GLN A 134 11.32 68.83 10.12
N SER A 135 12.45 69.55 10.09
CA SER A 135 13.44 69.45 8.99
C SER A 135 14.20 68.12 8.97
N PHE A 136 14.30 67.45 10.12
CA PHE A 136 14.91 66.13 10.26
C PHE A 136 13.94 64.99 9.89
N LEU A 137 12.68 65.07 10.33
CA LEU A 137 11.64 64.10 10.00
C LEU A 137 11.30 64.05 8.50
N SER A 138 11.44 65.16 7.77
CA SER A 138 11.22 65.19 6.31
C SER A 138 12.35 64.52 5.51
N LYS A 139 13.51 64.26 6.13
CA LYS A 139 14.68 63.65 5.48
C LYS A 139 14.89 62.17 5.83
N ILE A 140 14.17 61.65 6.82
CA ILE A 140 14.29 60.23 7.20
C ILE A 140 13.46 59.37 6.23
N SER A 141 14.16 58.56 5.45
CA SER A 141 13.54 57.53 4.63
C SER A 141 13.09 56.36 5.52
N LEU A 142 11.77 56.19 5.66
CA LEU A 142 11.16 55.08 6.42
C LEU A 142 11.74 53.71 6.05
N ASN A 143 12.16 53.53 4.80
CA ASN A 143 12.77 52.31 4.29
C ASN A 143 14.10 51.94 4.97
N HIS A 144 14.89 52.91 5.45
CA HIS A 144 16.18 52.62 6.09
C HIS A 144 16.00 52.17 7.55
N VAL A 145 15.04 52.76 8.26
CA VAL A 145 14.70 52.43 9.67
C VAL A 145 14.06 51.04 9.79
N LEU A 146 13.25 50.64 8.80
CA LEU A 146 12.61 49.30 8.78
C LEU A 146 13.35 48.28 7.92
N SER A 147 14.61 48.55 7.53
CA SER A 147 15.37 47.67 6.63
C SER A 147 15.57 46.24 7.18
N SER A 148 15.61 46.06 8.50
CA SER A 148 15.68 44.75 9.16
C SER A 148 14.37 43.95 9.05
N GLU A 149 13.22 44.61 9.26
CA GLU A 149 11.87 44.02 9.13
C GLU A 149 11.56 43.68 7.67
N ILE A 150 11.92 44.57 6.73
CA ILE A 150 11.71 44.35 5.29
C ILE A 150 12.55 43.17 4.79
N LYS A 151 13.83 43.07 5.20
CA LYS A 151 14.69 41.93 4.84
C LYS A 151 14.18 40.61 5.45
N ALA A 152 13.63 40.64 6.66
CA ALA A 152 13.00 39.46 7.25
C ALA A 152 11.79 39.02 6.42
N ILE A 153 10.90 39.95 6.06
CA ILE A 153 9.74 39.68 5.20
C ILE A 153 10.14 39.13 3.84
N GLN A 154 11.17 39.69 3.20
CA GLN A 154 11.66 39.17 1.92
C GLN A 154 12.14 37.72 2.03
N LYS A 155 12.92 37.38 3.06
CA LYS A 155 13.38 36.00 3.28
C LYS A 155 12.20 35.04 3.52
N TYR A 156 11.29 35.38 4.42
CA TYR A 156 10.12 34.53 4.70
C TYR A 156 9.16 34.45 3.51
N SER A 157 9.07 35.49 2.68
CA SER A 157 8.27 35.49 1.46
C SER A 157 8.82 34.50 0.43
N ILE A 158 10.15 34.45 0.24
CA ILE A 158 10.79 33.46 -0.64
C ILE A 158 10.54 32.04 -0.14
N TYR A 159 10.70 31.79 1.18
CA TYR A 159 10.42 30.47 1.75
C TYR A 159 8.95 30.09 1.65
N ALA A 160 8.02 31.02 1.90
CA ALA A 160 6.59 30.79 1.75
C ALA A 160 6.23 30.47 0.29
N PHE A 161 6.83 31.18 -0.67
CA PHE A 161 6.63 30.92 -2.09
C PHE A 161 7.13 29.52 -2.50
N LEU A 162 8.33 29.14 -2.07
CA LEU A 162 8.90 27.82 -2.36
C LEU A 162 8.03 26.70 -1.77
N LEU A 163 7.59 26.85 -0.51
CA LEU A 163 6.70 25.90 0.14
C LEU A 163 5.33 25.82 -0.54
N LEU A 164 4.80 26.94 -1.02
CA LEU A 164 3.54 26.97 -1.75
C LEU A 164 3.66 26.24 -3.09
N VAL A 165 4.76 26.44 -3.82
CA VAL A 165 5.05 25.68 -5.06
C VAL A 165 5.13 24.18 -4.75
N CYS A 166 5.82 23.79 -3.68
CA CYS A 166 5.91 22.38 -3.29
C CYS A 166 4.55 21.77 -2.98
N LEU A 167 3.71 22.48 -2.23
CA LEU A 167 2.35 22.05 -1.92
C LEU A 167 1.47 21.96 -3.18
N THR A 168 1.60 22.92 -4.11
CA THR A 168 0.86 22.84 -5.38
C THR A 168 1.31 21.65 -6.23
N LEU A 169 2.60 21.32 -6.23
CA LEU A 169 3.13 20.17 -6.97
C LEU A 169 2.59 18.86 -6.40
N GLU A 170 2.54 18.75 -5.07
CA GLU A 170 1.96 17.59 -4.37
C GLU A 170 0.47 17.41 -4.68
N LEU A 171 -0.31 18.50 -4.69
CA LEU A 171 -1.73 18.47 -5.06
C LEU A 171 -1.97 18.12 -6.53
N ILE A 172 -1.05 18.46 -7.44
CA ILE A 172 -1.14 18.08 -8.86
C ILE A 172 -0.84 16.59 -9.04
N LEU A 173 0.19 16.08 -8.37
CA LEU A 173 0.56 14.66 -8.42
C LEU A 173 -0.53 13.78 -7.78
N PHE A 174 -1.19 14.29 -6.73
CA PHE A 174 -2.16 13.54 -5.94
C PHE A 174 -3.40 14.40 -5.62
N PRO A 175 -4.33 14.55 -6.58
CA PRO A 175 -5.46 15.46 -6.48
C PRO A 175 -6.43 15.13 -5.33
N ASN A 176 -6.46 13.86 -4.91
CA ASN A 176 -7.38 13.40 -3.88
C ASN A 176 -6.78 13.44 -2.47
N SER A 177 -5.49 13.72 -2.28
CA SER A 177 -4.86 13.60 -0.96
C SER A 177 -5.47 14.53 0.09
N PHE A 178 -5.86 15.74 -0.29
CA PHE A 178 -6.55 16.63 0.64
C PHE A 178 -7.96 16.13 0.99
N ALA A 179 -8.69 15.60 0.00
CA ALA A 179 -10.02 15.05 0.22
C ALA A 179 -9.96 13.80 1.11
N GLU A 180 -9.05 12.86 0.83
CA GLU A 180 -8.81 11.64 1.62
C GLU A 180 -8.34 11.95 3.05
N PHE A 181 -7.61 13.05 3.24
CA PHE A 181 -7.19 13.52 4.56
C PHE A 181 -8.35 14.12 5.39
N VAL A 182 -9.38 14.70 4.75
CA VAL A 182 -10.56 15.25 5.44
C VAL A 182 -11.62 14.19 5.70
N THR A 183 -11.78 13.20 4.81
CA THR A 183 -12.74 12.10 4.95
C THR A 183 -12.40 11.13 6.08
N VAL A 184 -11.29 11.33 6.79
CA VAL A 184 -10.91 10.58 8.01
C VAL A 184 -12.00 10.59 9.09
N PHE A 185 -12.82 11.64 9.13
CA PHE A 185 -13.94 11.74 10.06
C PHE A 185 -15.20 11.04 9.56
N GLU A 186 -15.28 10.76 8.26
CA GLU A 186 -16.35 9.96 7.67
C GLU A 186 -16.02 8.48 7.87
N ALA A 187 -17.00 7.70 8.31
CA ALA A 187 -16.84 6.26 8.47
C ALA A 187 -16.86 5.60 7.09
N ASP A 188 -15.71 5.56 6.42
CA ASP A 188 -15.53 4.83 5.16
C ASP A 188 -15.00 3.42 5.42
N ASP A 189 -15.66 2.41 4.85
CA ASP A 189 -15.30 0.98 4.88
C ASP A 189 -13.93 0.70 4.26
N ARG A 190 -13.36 1.66 3.52
CA ARG A 190 -12.06 1.55 2.87
C ARG A 190 -10.87 1.74 3.81
N THR A 191 -11.05 2.32 5.01
CA THR A 191 -9.97 2.54 5.99
C THR A 191 -10.33 2.02 7.39
N PRO A 192 -10.26 0.70 7.61
CA PRO A 192 -10.61 0.10 8.89
C PRO A 192 -9.78 0.65 10.05
N LEU A 193 -10.39 0.72 11.23
CA LEU A 193 -9.83 1.28 12.47
C LEU A 193 -8.55 0.55 12.94
N ILE A 194 -8.41 -0.71 12.55
CA ILE A 194 -7.30 -1.61 12.78
C ILE A 194 -7.06 -2.29 11.43
N SER A 195 -5.82 -2.38 10.94
CA SER A 195 -5.52 -3.16 9.73
C SER A 195 -6.14 -4.56 9.89
N PRO A 196 -7.16 -4.93 9.11
CA PRO A 196 -7.81 -6.21 9.29
C PRO A 196 -6.74 -7.26 9.03
N LYS A 197 -6.53 -8.12 10.03
CA LYS A 197 -5.72 -9.31 9.84
C LYS A 197 -6.37 -10.06 8.68
N ILE A 198 -5.67 -10.16 7.56
CA ILE A 198 -6.16 -10.90 6.40
C ILE A 198 -6.29 -12.35 6.85
N GLU A 199 -7.52 -12.83 7.01
CA GLU A 199 -7.79 -14.21 7.37
C GLU A 199 -8.23 -14.97 6.12
N ILE A 200 -7.43 -15.96 5.76
CA ILE A 200 -7.74 -16.93 4.70
C ILE A 200 -8.27 -18.18 5.38
N SER A 201 -9.48 -18.60 5.04
CA SER A 201 -10.16 -19.74 5.65
C SER A 201 -10.85 -20.60 4.60
N GLN A 202 -11.19 -21.85 4.97
CA GLN A 202 -11.91 -22.79 4.12
C GLN A 202 -11.25 -23.02 2.74
N ILE A 203 -9.98 -23.43 2.75
CA ILE A 203 -9.26 -23.81 1.53
C ILE A 203 -9.80 -25.15 1.04
N SER A 204 -10.25 -25.20 -0.22
CA SER A 204 -10.66 -26.42 -0.90
C SER A 204 -9.82 -26.59 -2.18
N PRO A 205 -9.32 -27.80 -2.50
CA PRO A 205 -9.60 -29.09 -1.83
C PRO A 205 -8.73 -29.42 -0.60
N GLY A 206 -7.74 -28.58 -0.24
CA GLY A 206 -6.75 -28.92 0.79
C GLY A 206 -5.76 -30.00 0.33
N ASP A 207 -5.37 -30.90 1.23
CA ASP A 207 -4.60 -32.10 0.88
C ASP A 207 -5.55 -33.17 0.32
N SER A 208 -5.47 -33.42 -0.99
CA SER A 208 -6.38 -34.34 -1.66
C SER A 208 -5.68 -35.18 -2.74
N GLU A 209 -6.38 -36.21 -3.19
CA GLU A 209 -5.95 -37.12 -4.24
C GLU A 209 -6.98 -37.09 -5.38
N ILE A 210 -6.48 -36.91 -6.62
CA ILE A 210 -7.30 -36.77 -7.82
C ILE A 210 -6.86 -37.75 -8.90
N GLN A 211 -7.72 -38.03 -9.87
CA GLN A 211 -7.32 -38.84 -11.02
C GLN A 211 -6.55 -38.00 -12.04
N SER A 212 -5.56 -38.62 -12.68
CA SER A 212 -4.76 -37.96 -13.73
C SER A 212 -5.64 -37.46 -14.87
N GLY A 213 -5.53 -36.17 -15.17
CA GLY A 213 -6.29 -35.51 -16.24
C GLY A 213 -7.56 -34.80 -15.76
N GLU A 214 -7.90 -34.91 -14.47
CA GLU A 214 -9.04 -34.22 -13.87
C GLU A 214 -8.80 -32.70 -13.75
N SER A 215 -9.89 -31.94 -13.73
CA SER A 215 -9.88 -30.49 -13.49
C SER A 215 -10.24 -30.21 -12.03
N VAL A 216 -9.42 -29.43 -11.35
CA VAL A 216 -9.62 -29.13 -9.92
C VAL A 216 -9.96 -27.67 -9.74
N ASN A 217 -11.05 -27.41 -9.01
CA ASN A 217 -11.43 -26.08 -8.57
C ASN A 217 -10.78 -25.81 -7.20
N PHE A 218 -9.91 -24.81 -7.16
CA PHE A 218 -9.29 -24.29 -5.95
C PHE A 218 -10.10 -23.10 -5.46
N SER A 219 -10.60 -23.17 -4.23
CA SER A 219 -11.36 -22.09 -3.62
C SER A 219 -10.89 -21.76 -2.20
N ALA A 220 -11.06 -20.50 -1.81
CA ALA A 220 -10.77 -20.01 -0.46
C ALA A 220 -11.70 -18.85 -0.09
N ILE A 221 -12.11 -18.77 1.17
CA ILE A 221 -12.70 -17.56 1.75
C ILE A 221 -11.58 -16.64 2.20
N VAL A 222 -11.62 -15.39 1.76
CA VAL A 222 -10.71 -14.36 2.23
C VAL A 222 -11.54 -13.21 2.80
N ASN A 223 -11.36 -12.92 4.09
CA ASN A 223 -11.93 -11.74 4.73
C ASN A 223 -11.10 -10.50 4.37
N TYR A 224 -11.12 -10.13 3.08
CA TYR A 224 -10.39 -9.00 2.52
C TYR A 224 -11.23 -8.31 1.42
N SER A 225 -11.30 -6.98 1.50
CA SER A 225 -12.06 -6.16 0.56
C SER A 225 -11.26 -5.74 -0.69
N GLY A 226 -9.95 -6.02 -0.73
CA GLY A 226 -9.09 -5.66 -1.87
C GLY A 226 -9.03 -6.71 -2.99
N THR A 227 -8.29 -6.36 -4.03
CA THR A 227 -7.98 -7.19 -5.20
C THR A 227 -6.60 -7.84 -5.05
N GLY A 228 -6.33 -8.95 -5.74
CA GLY A 228 -5.00 -9.57 -5.77
C GLY A 228 -4.83 -10.89 -5.00
N VAL A 229 -5.90 -11.69 -4.84
CA VAL A 229 -5.77 -13.07 -4.34
C VAL A 229 -5.18 -13.95 -5.45
N THR A 230 -4.06 -14.60 -5.17
CA THR A 230 -3.38 -15.49 -6.12
C THR A 230 -3.21 -16.89 -5.54
N LEU A 231 -3.38 -17.88 -6.40
CA LEU A 231 -3.00 -19.26 -6.14
C LEU A 231 -1.56 -19.44 -6.61
N GLN A 232 -0.68 -19.79 -5.69
CA GLN A 232 0.70 -20.16 -5.98
C GLN A 232 0.76 -21.68 -6.05
N TYR A 233 1.22 -22.24 -7.17
CA TYR A 233 1.40 -23.68 -7.29
C TYR A 233 2.73 -24.03 -7.95
N ARG A 234 3.29 -25.18 -7.59
CA ARG A 234 4.49 -25.74 -8.22
C ARG A 234 4.35 -27.24 -8.42
N ARG A 235 4.95 -27.74 -9.48
CA ARG A 235 5.22 -29.18 -9.62
C ARG A 235 6.39 -29.55 -8.71
N LEU A 236 6.52 -30.82 -8.30
CA LEU A 236 7.52 -31.27 -7.31
C LEU A 236 8.97 -30.81 -7.60
N GLU A 237 9.33 -30.59 -8.86
CA GLU A 237 10.66 -30.13 -9.29
C GLU A 237 10.60 -28.82 -10.12
N GLY A 238 9.48 -28.08 -10.04
CA GLY A 238 9.24 -26.87 -10.83
C GLY A 238 9.41 -25.58 -10.02
N ALA A 239 9.49 -24.47 -10.76
CA ALA A 239 9.34 -23.13 -10.18
C ALA A 239 7.88 -22.90 -9.74
N TRP A 240 7.70 -22.00 -8.76
CA TRP A 240 6.38 -21.52 -8.38
C TRP A 240 5.76 -20.72 -9.52
N GLN A 241 4.49 -20.99 -9.80
CA GLN A 241 3.68 -20.33 -10.81
C GLN A 241 2.51 -19.64 -10.12
N GLU A 242 2.28 -18.39 -10.51
CA GLU A 242 1.17 -17.60 -9.99
C GLU A 242 -0.05 -17.76 -10.88
N HIS A 243 -1.21 -17.95 -10.26
CA HIS A 243 -2.48 -17.99 -10.97
C HIS A 243 -3.51 -17.10 -10.27
N PRO A 244 -4.06 -16.09 -10.94
CA PRO A 244 -5.03 -15.19 -10.31
C PRO A 244 -6.32 -15.95 -9.96
N MET A 245 -6.89 -15.64 -8.80
CA MET A 245 -8.19 -16.16 -8.39
C MET A 245 -9.29 -15.14 -8.67
N ASN A 246 -10.42 -15.62 -9.21
CA ASN A 246 -11.58 -14.79 -9.50
C ASN A 246 -12.47 -14.69 -8.26
N LYS A 247 -12.90 -13.47 -7.93
CA LYS A 247 -13.83 -13.23 -6.83
C LYS A 247 -15.25 -13.58 -7.23
N ILE A 248 -15.90 -14.45 -6.47
CA ILE A 248 -17.32 -14.80 -6.59
C ILE A 248 -17.96 -14.62 -5.23
N ASN A 249 -18.67 -13.50 -5.06
CA ASN A 249 -19.24 -13.07 -3.78
C ASN A 249 -18.15 -12.97 -2.68
N SER A 250 -18.19 -13.85 -1.68
CA SER A 250 -17.24 -13.93 -0.56
C SER A 250 -16.11 -14.95 -0.76
N TYR A 251 -16.11 -15.69 -1.88
CA TYR A 251 -15.13 -16.74 -2.16
C TYR A 251 -14.26 -16.33 -3.35
N TYR A 252 -12.99 -16.70 -3.31
CA TYR A 252 -12.10 -16.62 -4.45
C TYR A 252 -11.94 -18.02 -5.01
N GLN A 253 -12.08 -18.17 -6.33
CA GLN A 253 -11.92 -19.47 -6.99
C GLN A 253 -11.11 -19.38 -8.28
N THR A 254 -10.40 -20.47 -8.58
CA THR A 254 -9.75 -20.68 -9.86
C THR A 254 -9.74 -22.15 -10.21
N THR A 255 -9.73 -22.49 -11.49
CA THR A 255 -9.77 -23.89 -11.95
C THR A 255 -8.54 -24.17 -12.80
N ILE A 256 -7.77 -25.17 -12.39
CA ILE A 256 -6.67 -25.69 -13.20
C ILE A 256 -7.16 -26.98 -13.87
N GLN A 257 -7.13 -26.98 -15.20
CA GLN A 257 -7.56 -28.10 -16.01
C GLN A 257 -6.40 -29.06 -16.27
N HIS A 258 -6.73 -30.34 -16.50
CA HIS A 258 -5.80 -31.38 -16.96
C HIS A 258 -4.57 -31.56 -16.06
N ILE A 259 -4.78 -31.75 -14.76
CA ILE A 259 -3.68 -32.00 -13.83
C ILE A 259 -3.21 -33.46 -13.97
N THR A 260 -2.00 -33.65 -14.50
CA THR A 260 -1.42 -34.98 -14.79
C THR A 260 -0.24 -35.36 -13.90
N THR A 261 0.27 -34.41 -13.12
CA THR A 261 1.41 -34.56 -12.23
C THR A 261 1.10 -34.00 -10.85
N PRO A 262 1.62 -34.62 -9.77
CA PRO A 262 1.46 -34.09 -8.42
C PRO A 262 2.02 -32.68 -8.29
N LEU A 263 1.34 -31.85 -7.51
CA LEU A 263 1.71 -30.45 -7.28
C LEU A 263 1.54 -30.04 -5.83
N GLU A 264 2.23 -28.99 -5.43
CA GLU A 264 2.06 -28.30 -4.17
C GLU A 264 1.48 -26.92 -4.43
N TYR A 265 0.61 -26.44 -3.55
CA TYR A 265 -0.02 -25.15 -3.71
C TYR A 265 -0.31 -24.45 -2.38
N TYR A 266 -0.43 -23.14 -2.42
CA TYR A 266 -0.92 -22.30 -1.32
C TYR A 266 -1.61 -21.07 -1.89
N VAL A 267 -2.49 -20.45 -1.11
CA VAL A 267 -3.16 -19.20 -1.47
C VAL A 267 -2.41 -18.04 -0.82
N GLN A 268 -2.17 -16.99 -1.58
CA GLN A 268 -1.49 -15.78 -1.13
C GLN A 268 -2.35 -14.55 -1.39
N VAL A 269 -2.36 -13.65 -0.40
CA VAL A 269 -3.02 -12.34 -0.47
C VAL A 269 -2.08 -11.32 0.17
N ASN A 270 -1.54 -10.40 -0.63
CA ASN A 270 -0.47 -9.48 -0.22
C ASN A 270 0.70 -10.26 0.42
N GLU A 271 0.96 -10.03 1.72
CA GLU A 271 2.02 -10.68 2.49
C GLU A 271 1.53 -11.92 3.28
N THR A 272 0.23 -12.20 3.27
CA THR A 272 -0.37 -13.32 4.00
C THR A 272 -0.47 -14.55 3.10
N GLN A 273 0.05 -15.68 3.57
CA GLN A 273 0.02 -16.96 2.87
C GLN A 273 -0.62 -18.06 3.74
N THR A 274 -1.30 -19.00 3.10
CA THR A 274 -1.78 -20.22 3.77
C THR A 274 -0.65 -21.22 3.98
N PRO A 275 -0.87 -22.28 4.80
CA PRO A 275 -0.07 -23.49 4.72
C PRO A 275 0.00 -24.03 3.29
N LYS A 276 1.05 -24.78 3.01
CA LYS A 276 1.21 -25.49 1.73
C LYS A 276 0.42 -26.79 1.79
N TYR A 277 -0.36 -27.02 0.74
CA TYR A 277 -1.13 -28.24 0.53
C TYR A 277 -0.53 -29.03 -0.62
N ARG A 278 -0.74 -30.35 -0.61
CA ARG A 278 -0.25 -31.26 -1.63
C ARG A 278 -1.40 -31.96 -2.33
N LEU A 279 -1.43 -31.83 -3.65
CA LEU A 279 -2.34 -32.53 -4.53
C LEU A 279 -1.64 -33.77 -5.10
N LYS A 280 -2.09 -34.96 -4.71
CA LYS A 280 -1.61 -36.23 -5.26
C LYS A 280 -2.43 -36.59 -6.50
N VAL A 281 -1.76 -37.20 -7.48
CA VAL A 281 -2.40 -37.62 -8.73
C VAL A 281 -2.25 -39.13 -8.86
N THR A 282 -3.39 -39.84 -8.87
CA THR A 282 -3.45 -41.28 -9.12
C THR A 282 -3.70 -41.55 -10.59
N ARG A 283 -3.16 -42.67 -11.08
CA ARG A 283 -3.38 -43.15 -12.44
C ARG A 283 -4.07 -44.50 -12.36
N GLN A 284 -5.08 -44.69 -13.20
CA GLN A 284 -5.71 -45.99 -13.34
C GLN A 284 -4.68 -47.01 -13.83
N PRO A 285 -4.67 -48.24 -13.26
CA PRO A 285 -3.81 -49.30 -13.75
C PRO A 285 -4.16 -49.65 -15.19
N ARG A 286 -3.12 -49.78 -16.02
CA ARG A 286 -3.25 -50.27 -17.40
C ARG A 286 -2.28 -51.40 -17.65
N VAL A 287 -2.64 -52.30 -18.56
CA VAL A 287 -1.72 -53.28 -19.12
C VAL A 287 -0.67 -52.52 -19.92
N HIS A 288 0.60 -52.64 -19.51
CA HIS A 288 1.73 -52.01 -20.19
C HIS A 288 2.14 -52.83 -21.41
N GLU A 289 2.29 -54.13 -21.21
CA GLU A 289 2.63 -55.10 -22.25
C GLU A 289 2.03 -56.46 -21.88
N PHE A 290 1.67 -57.25 -22.87
CA PHE A 290 1.36 -58.67 -22.69
C PHE A 290 1.85 -59.49 -23.88
N GLN A 291 2.10 -60.77 -23.65
CA GLN A 291 2.47 -61.74 -24.66
C GLN A 291 1.70 -63.03 -24.43
N LEU A 292 1.28 -63.64 -25.53
CA LEU A 292 0.56 -64.92 -25.52
C LEU A 292 1.49 -66.02 -26.03
N ALA A 293 1.46 -67.16 -25.34
CA ALA A 293 2.13 -68.38 -25.76
C ALA A 293 1.09 -69.48 -25.99
N LEU A 294 1.11 -70.06 -27.20
CA LEU A 294 0.19 -71.07 -27.66
C LEU A 294 0.84 -72.44 -27.54
N LYS A 295 0.13 -73.37 -26.90
CA LYS A 295 0.50 -74.78 -26.82
C LYS A 295 -0.61 -75.60 -27.45
N TYR A 296 -0.34 -76.02 -28.68
CA TYR A 296 -1.30 -76.77 -29.48
C TYR A 296 -1.51 -78.19 -28.93
N PRO A 297 -2.70 -78.80 -29.14
CA PRO A 297 -2.97 -80.16 -28.71
C PRO A 297 -2.00 -81.19 -29.32
N PRO A 298 -1.68 -82.29 -28.62
CA PRO A 298 -0.72 -83.30 -29.12
C PRO A 298 -1.06 -83.88 -30.49
N TYR A 299 -2.35 -83.99 -30.83
CA TYR A 299 -2.80 -84.53 -32.11
C TYR A 299 -2.46 -83.65 -33.31
N THR A 300 -2.11 -82.37 -33.10
CA THR A 300 -1.75 -81.47 -34.20
C THR A 300 -0.28 -81.56 -34.59
N GLN A 301 0.57 -82.17 -33.75
CA GLN A 301 2.03 -82.24 -33.92
C GLN A 301 2.69 -80.86 -34.19
N ARG A 302 2.10 -79.77 -33.67
CA ARG A 302 2.63 -78.41 -33.84
C ARG A 302 3.47 -78.02 -32.64
N ALA A 303 4.59 -77.35 -32.89
CA ALA A 303 5.41 -76.76 -31.84
C ALA A 303 4.66 -75.61 -31.16
N SER A 304 5.00 -75.35 -29.89
CA SER A 304 4.50 -74.17 -29.18
C SER A 304 4.97 -72.89 -29.87
N GLU A 305 4.11 -71.89 -29.90
CA GLU A 305 4.31 -70.63 -30.61
C GLU A 305 4.14 -69.45 -29.65
N LYS A 306 5.00 -68.44 -29.74
CA LYS A 306 4.83 -67.19 -29.01
C LYS A 306 4.39 -66.12 -30.00
N LEU A 307 3.29 -65.45 -29.68
CA LEU A 307 2.78 -64.35 -30.48
C LEU A 307 3.59 -63.07 -30.22
N GLU A 308 3.39 -62.08 -31.09
CA GLU A 308 3.99 -60.77 -30.92
C GLU A 308 3.45 -60.07 -29.66
N ILE A 309 4.23 -59.14 -29.12
CA ILE A 309 3.83 -58.39 -27.92
C ILE A 309 2.60 -57.56 -28.26
N ASN A 310 1.61 -57.58 -27.35
CA ASN A 310 0.31 -56.93 -27.46
C ASN A 310 -0.59 -57.45 -28.59
N GLN A 311 -0.30 -58.62 -29.17
CA GLN A 311 -1.18 -59.30 -30.09
C GLN A 311 -2.28 -60.06 -29.31
N GLY A 312 -3.50 -59.51 -29.29
CA GLY A 312 -4.66 -60.08 -28.57
C GLY A 312 -5.60 -60.93 -29.44
N ASP A 313 -5.54 -60.81 -30.76
CA ASP A 313 -6.43 -61.57 -31.64
C ASP A 313 -5.91 -62.99 -31.84
N LEU A 314 -6.74 -63.97 -31.47
CA LEU A 314 -6.40 -65.39 -31.50
C LEU A 314 -7.22 -66.14 -32.54
N GLN A 315 -6.54 -66.82 -33.47
CA GLN A 315 -7.16 -67.78 -34.38
C GLN A 315 -6.48 -69.14 -34.22
N VAL A 316 -6.98 -69.94 -33.27
CA VAL A 316 -6.37 -71.21 -32.86
C VAL A 316 -7.40 -72.35 -32.83
N LEU A 317 -6.90 -73.59 -32.82
CA LEU A 317 -7.75 -74.78 -32.74
C LEU A 317 -8.33 -74.94 -31.32
N VAL A 318 -9.55 -75.44 -31.24
CA VAL A 318 -10.17 -75.85 -29.97
C VAL A 318 -9.28 -76.86 -29.26
N GLY A 319 -9.10 -76.70 -27.95
CA GLY A 319 -8.18 -77.47 -27.11
C GLY A 319 -6.79 -76.87 -26.99
N THR A 320 -6.46 -75.79 -27.70
CA THR A 320 -5.18 -75.08 -27.55
C THR A 320 -5.13 -74.39 -26.18
N GLU A 321 -4.04 -74.63 -25.45
CA GLU A 321 -3.75 -73.96 -24.18
C GLU A 321 -3.04 -72.63 -24.48
N VAL A 322 -3.62 -71.52 -24.02
CA VAL A 322 -3.11 -70.16 -24.20
C VAL A 322 -2.61 -69.67 -22.87
N SER A 323 -1.30 -69.48 -22.76
CA SER A 323 -0.68 -68.83 -21.59
C SER A 323 -0.53 -67.34 -21.87
N ILE A 324 -1.02 -66.50 -20.96
CA ILE A 324 -0.84 -65.05 -20.99
C ILE A 324 0.18 -64.65 -19.93
N MET A 325 1.11 -63.78 -20.32
CA MET A 325 2.07 -63.14 -19.42
C MET A 325 2.16 -61.67 -19.78
N GLY A 326 2.22 -60.78 -18.80
CA GLY A 326 2.31 -59.35 -19.08
C GLY A 326 2.69 -58.52 -17.88
N LYS A 327 2.75 -57.20 -18.06
CA LYS A 327 3.10 -56.22 -17.02
C LYS A 327 2.03 -55.16 -16.86
N VAL A 328 1.88 -54.69 -15.63
CA VAL A 328 0.93 -53.62 -15.26
C VAL A 328 1.69 -52.32 -14.95
N SER A 329 1.08 -51.17 -15.26
CA SER A 329 1.70 -49.86 -15.04
C SER A 329 1.74 -49.38 -13.59
N SER A 330 0.96 -49.99 -12.70
CA SER A 330 0.82 -49.61 -11.29
C SER A 330 0.34 -50.80 -10.46
N LYS A 331 0.39 -50.66 -9.14
CA LYS A 331 0.02 -51.73 -8.21
C LYS A 331 -1.48 -52.05 -8.35
N VAL A 332 -1.78 -53.31 -8.61
CA VAL A 332 -3.15 -53.85 -8.69
C VAL A 332 -3.40 -54.84 -7.58
N THR A 333 -4.64 -54.91 -7.13
CA THR A 333 -5.10 -55.90 -6.14
C THR A 333 -5.51 -57.19 -6.83
N LEU A 334 -6.03 -57.08 -8.06
CA LEU A 334 -6.57 -58.20 -8.82
C LEU A 334 -6.42 -57.93 -10.32
N ALA A 335 -6.06 -58.96 -11.07
CA ALA A 335 -6.15 -58.98 -12.52
C ALA A 335 -7.02 -60.17 -12.94
N ARG A 336 -7.96 -59.93 -13.86
CA ARG A 336 -8.88 -60.93 -14.37
C ARG A 336 -8.88 -60.94 -15.88
N LEU A 337 -9.02 -62.13 -16.44
CA LEU A 337 -9.43 -62.31 -17.82
C LEU A 337 -10.94 -62.58 -17.81
N VAL A 338 -11.70 -61.72 -18.49
CA VAL A 338 -13.17 -61.73 -18.51
C VAL A 338 -13.61 -62.05 -19.93
N PHE A 339 -14.38 -63.12 -20.08
CA PHE A 339 -14.98 -63.53 -21.35
C PHE A 339 -16.39 -62.92 -21.49
N ASP A 340 -16.89 -62.79 -22.72
CA ASP A 340 -18.25 -62.25 -22.98
C ASP A 340 -19.34 -63.12 -22.36
N THR A 341 -19.02 -64.39 -22.12
CA THR A 341 -19.88 -65.36 -21.46
C THR A 341 -19.94 -65.24 -19.92
N ASP A 342 -19.42 -64.13 -19.37
CA ASP A 342 -19.28 -63.79 -17.94
C ASP A 342 -18.41 -64.78 -17.12
N GLU A 343 -17.72 -65.70 -17.81
CA GLU A 343 -16.64 -66.49 -17.22
C GLU A 343 -15.46 -65.57 -16.87
N LYS A 344 -14.96 -65.72 -15.64
CA LYS A 344 -13.90 -64.88 -15.07
C LYS A 344 -12.79 -65.77 -14.59
N LEU A 345 -11.59 -65.55 -15.10
CA LEU A 345 -10.37 -66.22 -14.68
C LEU A 345 -9.48 -65.23 -13.94
N ASP A 346 -9.18 -65.52 -12.68
CA ASP A 346 -8.21 -64.73 -11.91
C ASP A 346 -6.79 -65.03 -12.42
N LEU A 347 -6.01 -63.97 -12.67
CA LEU A 347 -4.62 -64.05 -13.09
C LEU A 347 -3.72 -63.97 -11.85
N GLU A 348 -2.64 -64.74 -11.86
CA GLU A 348 -1.62 -64.71 -10.81
C GLU A 348 -0.79 -63.42 -10.93
N LEU A 349 -0.71 -62.67 -9.84
CA LEU A 349 0.06 -61.43 -9.75
C LEU A 349 1.41 -61.69 -9.09
N SER A 350 2.48 -61.21 -9.73
CA SER A 350 3.84 -61.23 -9.21
C SER A 350 4.16 -59.90 -8.49
N PRO A 351 5.09 -59.88 -7.51
CA PRO A 351 5.53 -58.65 -6.84
C PRO A 351 6.10 -57.57 -7.80
N ASP A 352 6.63 -57.99 -8.94
CA ASP A 352 7.31 -57.13 -9.92
C ASP A 352 6.37 -56.48 -10.95
N PHE A 353 5.08 -56.32 -10.60
CA PHE A 353 4.01 -55.83 -11.49
C PHE A 353 3.72 -56.74 -12.69
N ASP A 354 4.21 -57.97 -12.69
CA ASP A 354 3.89 -58.96 -13.71
C ASP A 354 2.59 -59.69 -13.38
N PHE A 355 1.87 -60.13 -14.40
CA PHE A 355 0.73 -61.02 -14.28
C PHE A 355 0.88 -62.23 -15.20
N SER A 356 0.36 -63.38 -14.78
CA SER A 356 0.36 -64.58 -15.59
C SER A 356 -0.90 -65.42 -15.38
N GLY A 357 -1.27 -66.21 -16.39
CA GLY A 357 -2.37 -67.15 -16.30
C GLY A 357 -2.47 -67.96 -17.58
N PHE A 358 -3.38 -68.93 -17.59
CA PHE A 358 -3.63 -69.72 -18.78
C PHE A 358 -5.09 -70.13 -18.89
N PHE A 359 -5.57 -70.30 -20.11
CA PHE A 359 -6.90 -70.83 -20.38
C PHE A 359 -6.85 -71.77 -21.59
N ILE A 360 -7.84 -72.66 -21.69
CA ILE A 360 -7.97 -73.60 -22.81
C ILE A 360 -9.09 -73.13 -23.71
N VAL A 361 -8.82 -72.99 -25.01
CA VAL A 361 -9.83 -72.53 -25.98
C VAL A 361 -10.87 -73.62 -26.19
N GLN A 362 -12.11 -73.41 -25.75
CA GLN A 362 -13.20 -74.36 -25.92
C GLN A 362 -14.17 -73.96 -27.05
N ARG A 363 -14.36 -72.65 -27.23
CA ARG A 363 -15.28 -72.05 -28.20
C ARG A 363 -14.73 -70.71 -28.69
N SER A 364 -15.35 -70.17 -29.75
CA SER A 364 -15.11 -68.79 -30.16
C SER A 364 -15.78 -67.85 -29.15
N ASP A 365 -15.01 -66.91 -28.59
CA ASP A 365 -15.46 -65.94 -27.59
C ASP A 365 -14.60 -64.68 -27.69
N GLN A 366 -15.09 -63.57 -27.13
CA GLN A 366 -14.32 -62.35 -26.91
C GLN A 366 -13.83 -62.30 -25.47
N TYR A 367 -12.64 -61.76 -25.27
CA TYR A 367 -12.07 -61.60 -23.93
C TYR A 367 -11.45 -60.22 -23.75
N HIS A 368 -11.42 -59.74 -22.51
CA HIS A 368 -10.68 -58.55 -22.12
C HIS A 368 -10.01 -58.75 -20.76
N ILE A 369 -8.97 -57.96 -20.51
CA ILE A 369 -8.23 -57.99 -19.24
C ILE A 369 -8.77 -56.86 -18.36
N ALA A 370 -9.36 -57.23 -17.23
CA ALA A 370 -9.85 -56.30 -16.22
C ALA A 370 -8.83 -56.18 -15.08
N LEU A 371 -8.35 -54.95 -14.84
CA LEU A 371 -7.42 -54.64 -13.76
C LEU A 371 -8.16 -53.88 -12.66
N TYR A 372 -8.02 -54.34 -11.42
CA TYR A 372 -8.59 -53.68 -10.24
C TYR A 372 -7.46 -53.08 -9.42
N GLY A 373 -7.43 -51.74 -9.38
CA GLY A 373 -6.47 -50.99 -8.59
C GLY A 373 -6.73 -51.08 -7.09
N ILE A 374 -5.78 -50.59 -6.30
CA ILE A 374 -5.99 -50.31 -4.88
C ILE A 374 -6.83 -49.03 -4.82
N HIS A 375 -8.06 -49.10 -4.33
CA HIS A 375 -8.78 -47.90 -3.88
C HIS A 375 -8.25 -47.57 -2.48
N SER A 376 -7.51 -46.46 -2.38
CA SER A 376 -7.11 -45.84 -1.12
C SER A 376 -8.16 -44.87 -0.63
#